data_AF-A0A352RVB6-F1
#
_entry.id   AF-A0A352RVB6-F1
#
_cell.length_a   1.000
_cell.length_b   1.000
_cell.length_c   1.000
_cell.angle_alpha   90.00
_cell.angle_beta   90.00
_cell.angle_gamma   90.00
#
_symmetry.space_group_name_H-M   'P 1'
#
loop_
_entity.id
_entity.type
_entity.pdbx_description
1 polymer ?
#
loop_
_entity_poly.entity_id
_entity_poly.type
_entity_poly.pdbx_seq_one_letter_code
_entity_poly.pdbx_strand_id
1 'polypeptide(L)' 'AAQRHDKHFCALPRTPDDAAAWRARGTRMMVLGDDRGIARRAMAAHRQACIV' A
#
# COMPACT_ATOMS: atom_id res chain seq x y z
N ALA A 1 11.40 -14.05 -9.72
CA ALA A 1 12.75 -13.62 -10.13
C ALA A 1 13.62 -13.26 -8.93
N ALA A 2 13.25 -12.25 -8.12
CA ALA A 2 14.05 -11.79 -6.96
C ALA A 2 14.43 -12.91 -5.97
N GLN A 3 13.44 -13.68 -5.47
CA GLN A 3 13.69 -14.82 -4.57
C GLN A 3 14.66 -15.86 -5.16
N ARG A 4 14.55 -16.14 -6.47
CA ARG A 4 15.42 -17.11 -7.17
C ARG A 4 16.88 -16.65 -7.24
N HIS A 5 17.16 -15.37 -7.01
CA HIS A 5 18.48 -14.74 -7.02
C HIS A 5 18.87 -14.19 -5.65
N ASP A 6 18.21 -14.64 -4.59
CA ASP A 6 18.43 -14.19 -3.21
C ASP A 6 18.35 -12.66 -3.03
N LYS A 7 17.41 -12.03 -3.74
CA LYS A 7 17.12 -10.61 -3.62
C LYS A 7 15.79 -10.38 -2.92
N HIS A 8 15.74 -9.34 -2.08
CA HIS A 8 14.49 -8.87 -1.51
C HIS A 8 13.59 -8.26 -2.58
N PHE A 9 12.30 -8.57 -2.48
CA PHE A 9 11.27 -7.94 -3.30
C PHE A 9 10.53 -6.90 -2.44
N CYS A 10 10.28 -5.73 -3.02
CA CYS A 10 9.44 -4.68 -2.43
C CYS A 10 8.13 -4.61 -3.21
N ALA A 11 7.00 -4.85 -2.54
CA ALA A 11 5.68 -4.74 -3.16
C ALA A 11 5.10 -3.33 -3.04
N LEU A 12 4.31 -2.92 -4.03
CA LEU A 12 3.53 -1.68 -4.02
C LEU A 12 2.03 -2.03 -4.04
N PRO A 13 1.48 -2.57 -2.94
CA PRO A 13 0.09 -3.01 -2.92
C PRO A 13 -0.87 -1.82 -3.03
N ARG A 14 -1.94 -1.99 -3.80
CA ARG A 14 -2.95 -0.93 -4.03
C ARG A 14 -4.12 -0.96 -3.05
N THR A 15 -4.36 -2.11 -2.45
CA THR A 15 -5.46 -2.34 -1.49
C THR A 15 -4.95 -3.10 -0.27
N PRO A 16 -5.69 -3.09 0.85
CA PRO A 16 -5.38 -3.94 2.00
C PRO A 16 -5.31 -5.43 1.65
N ASP A 17 -6.19 -5.92 0.79
CA ASP A 17 -6.22 -7.33 0.36
C ASP A 17 -4.98 -7.70 -0.47
N ASP A 18 -4.53 -6.80 -1.34
CA ASP A 18 -3.29 -6.96 -2.11
C ASP A 18 -2.08 -7.01 -1.16
N ALA A 19 -2.04 -6.13 -0.15
CA ALA A 19 -1.00 -6.16 0.88
C ALA A 19 -1.01 -7.47 1.68
N ALA A 20 -2.19 -8.00 2.03
CA ALA A 20 -2.33 -9.29 2.69
C ALA A 20 -1.83 -10.44 1.80
N ALA A 21 -2.17 -10.43 0.51
CA ALA A 21 -1.70 -11.42 -0.45
C ALA A 21 -0.17 -11.41 -0.59
N TRP A 22 0.47 -10.23 -0.62
CA TRP A 22 1.94 -10.14 -0.65
C TRP A 22 2.61 -10.62 0.62
N ARG A 23 2.02 -10.33 1.79
CA ARG A 23 2.49 -10.86 3.07
C ARG A 23 2.42 -12.38 3.11
N ALA A 24 1.31 -12.98 2.66
CA ALA A 24 1.15 -14.42 2.59
C ALA A 24 2.19 -15.10 1.67
N ARG A 25 2.69 -14.38 0.66
CA ARG A 25 3.74 -14.83 -0.26
C ARG A 25 5.17 -14.62 0.28
N GLY A 26 5.32 -14.15 1.52
CA GLY A 26 6.61 -13.94 2.16
C GLY A 26 7.29 -12.60 1.84
N THR A 27 6.60 -11.68 1.16
CA THR A 27 7.12 -10.32 0.96
C THR A 27 7.11 -9.56 2.29
N ARG A 28 8.27 -9.03 2.68
CA ARG A 28 8.43 -8.29 3.94
C ARG A 28 8.54 -6.77 3.76
N MET A 29 8.97 -6.32 2.59
CA MET A 29 9.12 -4.89 2.28
C MET A 29 7.97 -4.44 1.38
N MET A 30 7.29 -3.37 1.77
CA MET A 30 6.18 -2.83 0.98
C MET A 30 6.08 -1.31 1.12
N VAL A 31 5.69 -0.65 0.03
CA VAL A 31 5.35 0.78 0.01
C VAL A 31 3.84 0.91 -0.11
N LEU A 32 3.18 1.49 0.89
CA LEU A 32 1.72 1.58 1.00
C LEU A 32 1.13 2.88 0.41
N GLY A 33 1.82 3.44 -0.58
CA GLY A 33 1.53 4.75 -1.15
C GLY A 33 2.48 5.84 -0.66
N ASP A 34 2.09 7.08 -0.87
CA ASP A 34 2.86 8.28 -0.59
C ASP A 34 2.10 9.27 0.29
N ASP A 35 2.85 10.11 1.01
CA ASP A 35 2.30 11.09 1.95
C ASP A 35 1.29 12.04 1.28
N ARG A 36 1.62 12.55 0.08
CA ARG A 36 0.75 13.50 -0.64
C ARG A 36 -0.57 12.83 -1.04
N GLY A 37 -0.49 11.63 -1.59
CA GLY A 37 -1.66 10.85 -2.00
C GLY A 37 -2.56 10.50 -0.81
N ILE A 38 -1.98 10.08 0.31
CA ILE A 38 -2.70 9.75 1.54
C ILE A 38 -3.37 11.00 2.13
N ALA A 39 -2.62 12.09 2.30
CA ALA A 39 -3.14 13.34 2.85
C ALA A 39 -4.31 13.88 2.01
N ARG A 40 -4.17 13.89 0.67
CA ARG A 40 -5.23 14.34 -0.23
C ARG A 40 -6.50 13.52 -0.08
N ARG A 41 -6.40 12.19 -0.03
CA ARG A 41 -7.58 11.30 0.12
C ARG A 41 -8.24 11.48 1.47
N ALA A 42 -7.46 11.59 2.55
CA ALA A 42 -7.98 11.80 3.89
C ALA A 42 -8.75 13.13 4.00
N MET A 43 -8.17 14.22 3.51
CA MET A 43 -8.81 15.54 3.52
C MET A 43 -10.08 15.58 2.67
N ALA A 44 -10.08 14.95 1.49
CA ALA A 44 -11.27 14.86 0.64
C ALA A 44 -12.40 14.08 1.32
N ALA A 45 -12.08 12.96 1.97
CA ALA A 45 -13.05 12.16 2.72
C ALA A 45 -13.62 12.93 3.92
N HIS A 46 -12.76 13.62 4.69
CA HIS A 46 -13.19 14.48 5.79
C HIS A 46 -14.11 15.60 5.33
N ARG A 47 -13.73 16.31 4.26
CA ARG A 47 -14.59 17.33 3.64
C ARG A 47 -15.94 16.76 3.22
N GLN A 48 -15.97 15.58 2.60
CA GLN A 48 -17.22 14.95 2.19
C GLN A 48 -18.10 14.58 3.39
N ALA A 49 -17.50 14.09 4.48
CA ALA A 49 -18.24 13.72 5.69
C ALA A 49 -18.81 14.93 6.46
N CYS A 50 -18.16 16.09 6.39
CA CYS A 50 -18.58 17.29 7.11
C CYS A 50 -19.57 18.20 6.34
N ILE A 51 -19.74 17.99 5.03
CA ILE A 51 -20.68 18.79 4.20
C ILE A 51 -22.06 18.08 4.09
N VAL A 52 -22.23 16.92 4.72
CA VAL A 52 -23.50 16.18 4.83
C VAL A 52 -24.15 16.47 6.19
#